data_AF-A0A7X0D991-F1
#
_entry.id   AF-A0A7X0D991-F1
#
_cell.length_a   1.000
_cell.length_b   1.000
_cell.length_c   1.000
_cell.angle_alpha   90.00
_cell.angle_beta   90.00
_cell.angle_gamma   90.00
#
_symmetry.space_group_name_H-M   'P 1'
#
loop_
_entity.id
_entity.type
_entity.pdbx_description
1 polymer ?
#
loop_
_entity_poly.entity_id
_entity_poly.type
_entity_poly.pdbx_seq_one_letter_code
_entity_poly.pdbx_strand_id
1 'polypeptide(L)'
;MPINYAEKYAPYVDERFKKQALSNGAVNQDLDWVGVETVKVFSIPTVPMRDYSLTGMNRYGVPEELQNSVQEMKVKRDRAFTFTIDNKSKQDTMGVMEAGKALARQIDEVVVPEVDIYRFAVICANAGTTATAPITKDNAYEAFLDATTTLTDLKVPLVGRVAYIGANFYKQIRLDPSFIKASDIAQDALMKGQVGQIDGIPLITVPSSYLPANVEFFITHPMATVAPIKLTDYVTHENPPGINGTLVEGRIRYDAFVFENKKNAIYVHKNA
;
A
#
# COMPACT_ATOMS: atom_id res chain seq x y z
N MET A 1 1.40 31.01 -3.13
CA MET A 1 1.78 30.98 -4.56
C MET A 1 1.09 32.13 -5.26
N PRO A 2 1.72 32.80 -6.24
CA PRO A 2 1.08 33.89 -6.96
C PRO A 2 -0.11 33.39 -7.78
N ILE A 3 -1.26 34.08 -7.67
CA ILE A 3 -2.39 33.89 -8.58
C ILE A 3 -2.08 34.74 -9.81
N ASN A 4 -1.82 34.08 -10.94
CA ASN A 4 -1.56 34.76 -12.20
C ASN A 4 -2.90 35.19 -12.82
N TYR A 5 -3.04 36.48 -13.12
CA TYR A 5 -4.25 37.05 -13.71
C TYR A 5 -4.08 37.29 -15.22
N ALA A 6 -5.21 37.24 -15.93
CA ALA A 6 -5.44 37.18 -17.38
C ALA A 6 -4.35 37.72 -18.33
N GLU A 7 -3.50 36.82 -18.84
CA GLU A 7 -3.19 36.76 -20.27
C GLU A 7 -4.06 35.67 -20.91
N LYS A 8 -4.21 35.66 -22.24
CA LYS A 8 -5.10 34.73 -22.96
C LYS A 8 -4.61 33.27 -22.77
N TYR A 9 -4.99 32.64 -21.66
CA TYR A 9 -4.57 31.28 -21.33
C TYR A 9 -5.24 30.28 -22.29
N ALA A 10 -4.45 29.31 -22.75
CA ALA A 10 -5.01 28.15 -23.45
C ALA A 10 -5.98 27.42 -22.48
N PRO A 11 -7.06 26.79 -22.96
CA PRO A 11 -8.05 26.11 -22.12
C PRO A 11 -7.51 24.84 -21.42
N TYR A 12 -6.20 24.60 -21.49
CA TYR A 12 -5.53 23.44 -20.95
C TYR A 12 -4.87 23.78 -19.61
N VAL A 13 -5.19 23.00 -18.58
CA VAL A 13 -4.46 22.99 -17.31
C VAL A 13 -3.35 21.96 -17.43
N ASP A 14 -2.13 22.35 -17.08
CA ASP A 14 -1.03 21.41 -16.91
C ASP A 14 -1.24 20.64 -15.58
N GLU A 15 -1.77 19.42 -15.66
CA GLU A 15 -1.98 18.53 -14.51
C GLU A 15 -0.68 17.80 -14.15
N ARG A 16 -0.44 17.59 -12.85
CA ARG A 16 0.72 16.80 -12.43
C ARG A 16 0.50 15.33 -12.85
N PHE A 17 1.60 14.60 -13.07
CA PHE A 17 1.51 13.16 -13.31
C PHE A 17 0.78 12.47 -12.14
N LYS A 18 -0.32 11.78 -12.45
CA LYS A 18 -1.13 11.03 -11.47
C LYS A 18 -1.09 9.54 -11.74
N LYS A 19 -0.99 8.74 -10.67
CA LYS A 19 -1.20 7.30 -10.69
C LYS A 19 -2.45 7.00 -9.86
N GLN A 20 -3.27 6.06 -10.33
CA GLN A 20 -4.37 5.52 -9.52
C GLN A 20 -3.80 4.81 -8.28
N ALA A 21 -4.63 4.64 -7.25
CA ALA A 21 -4.23 4.03 -5.98
C ALA A 21 -3.50 2.69 -6.19
N LEU A 22 -2.24 2.61 -5.78
CA LEU A 22 -1.39 1.44 -5.97
C LEU A 22 -1.51 0.45 -4.81
N SER A 23 -1.89 0.93 -3.62
CA SER A 23 -1.92 0.10 -2.40
C SER A 23 -3.09 -0.87 -2.31
N ASN A 24 -4.13 -0.76 -3.16
CA ASN A 24 -5.33 -1.60 -3.05
C ASN A 24 -5.06 -3.09 -3.25
N GLY A 25 -4.04 -3.46 -4.03
CA GLY A 25 -3.61 -4.85 -4.18
C GLY A 25 -2.79 -5.38 -2.99
N ALA A 26 -2.36 -4.53 -2.06
CA ALA A 26 -1.55 -4.89 -0.90
C ALA A 26 -2.37 -5.18 0.36
N VAL A 27 -3.61 -4.73 0.39
CA VAL A 27 -4.43 -4.61 1.61
C VAL A 27 -5.81 -5.21 1.40
N ASN A 28 -6.41 -5.65 2.49
CA ASN A 28 -7.79 -6.13 2.52
C ASN A 28 -8.70 -5.15 3.29
N GLN A 29 -10.01 -5.23 3.05
CA GLN A 29 -11.06 -4.46 3.71
C GLN A 29 -12.04 -5.34 4.51
N ASP A 30 -11.80 -6.64 4.62
CA ASP A 30 -12.69 -7.65 5.23
C ASP A 30 -13.07 -7.47 6.72
N LEU A 31 -12.60 -6.42 7.41
CA LEU A 31 -12.96 -6.21 8.81
C LEU A 31 -14.13 -5.23 8.94
N ASP A 32 -15.27 -5.77 9.35
CA ASP A 32 -16.42 -4.99 9.80
C ASP A 32 -16.09 -4.24 11.11
N TRP A 33 -16.45 -2.97 11.15
CA TRP A 33 -16.18 -2.07 12.28
C TRP A 33 -16.99 -2.47 13.51
N VAL A 34 -16.42 -3.27 14.42
CA VAL A 34 -17.01 -3.54 15.73
C VAL A 34 -16.71 -2.37 16.68
N GLY A 35 -17.36 -1.22 16.48
CA GLY A 35 -17.33 -0.08 17.40
C GLY A 35 -16.85 1.27 16.84
N VAL A 36 -16.59 2.22 17.74
CA VAL A 36 -16.42 3.66 17.40
C VAL A 36 -14.99 4.01 16.94
N GLU A 37 -13.93 3.36 17.40
CA GLU A 37 -12.55 3.69 16.97
C GLU A 37 -11.54 2.52 16.95
N THR A 38 -11.89 1.36 17.50
CA THR A 38 -10.95 0.24 17.66
C THR A 38 -11.55 -1.04 17.11
N VAL A 39 -10.79 -1.74 16.25
CA VAL A 39 -11.11 -3.10 15.82
C VAL A 39 -10.30 -4.06 16.69
N LYS A 40 -10.97 -4.99 17.37
CA LYS A 40 -10.31 -6.03 18.16
C LYS A 40 -10.34 -7.34 17.38
N VAL A 41 -9.16 -7.94 17.20
CA VAL A 41 -9.06 -9.25 16.56
C VAL A 41 -8.47 -10.24 17.55
N PHE A 42 -9.20 -11.34 17.74
CA PHE A 42 -8.75 -12.45 18.57
C PHE A 42 -7.86 -13.37 17.75
N SER A 43 -6.72 -13.73 18.34
CA SER A 43 -5.90 -14.84 17.87
C SER A 43 -5.95 -15.98 18.87
N ILE A 44 -6.17 -17.18 18.34
CA ILE A 44 -6.20 -18.41 19.10
C ILE A 44 -4.99 -19.25 18.65
N PRO A 45 -3.98 -19.47 19.51
CA PRO A 45 -2.81 -20.27 19.19
C PRO A 45 -3.15 -21.76 19.10
N THR A 46 -2.27 -22.54 18.49
CA THR A 46 -2.37 -24.01 18.43
C THR A 46 -1.47 -24.66 19.49
N VAL A 47 -1.86 -25.84 19.96
CA VAL A 47 -1.08 -26.66 20.90
C VAL A 47 -0.21 -27.64 20.10
N PRO A 48 1.06 -27.91 20.49
CA PRO A 48 1.92 -28.85 19.78
C PRO A 48 1.36 -30.28 19.82
N MET A 49 1.50 -30.99 18.69
CA MET A 49 1.18 -32.41 18.60
C MET A 49 2.26 -33.23 19.34
N ARG A 50 1.82 -34.14 20.21
CA ARG A 50 2.70 -35.03 21.00
C ARG A 50 2.37 -36.49 20.67
N ASP A 51 3.31 -37.39 20.92
CA ASP A 51 3.11 -38.82 20.72
C ASP A 51 2.04 -39.38 21.66
N TYR A 52 1.21 -40.28 21.14
CA TYR A 52 0.14 -40.92 21.91
C TYR A 52 0.69 -42.03 22.81
N SER A 53 0.39 -41.98 24.10
CA SER A 53 0.72 -43.08 25.02
C SER A 53 -0.37 -44.16 25.01
N LEU A 54 0.04 -45.40 24.77
CA LEU A 54 -0.85 -46.57 24.82
C LEU A 54 -1.27 -46.96 26.25
N THR A 55 -0.64 -46.36 27.27
CA THR A 55 -0.88 -46.66 28.69
C THR A 55 -1.04 -45.38 29.52
N GLY A 56 -1.75 -45.48 30.65
CA GLY A 56 -2.10 -44.34 31.51
C GLY A 56 -3.44 -43.67 31.17
N MET A 57 -3.85 -42.69 31.99
CA MET A 57 -5.11 -41.93 31.83
C MET A 57 -4.99 -40.77 30.82
N ASN A 58 -3.87 -40.05 30.82
CA ASN A 58 -3.63 -38.90 29.95
C ASN A 58 -2.89 -39.30 28.67
N ARG A 59 -3.54 -40.15 27.86
CA ARG A 59 -2.93 -40.79 26.68
C ARG A 59 -2.55 -39.82 25.56
N TYR A 60 -3.20 -38.67 25.50
CA TYR A 60 -2.94 -37.59 24.54
C TYR A 60 -2.02 -36.49 25.12
N GLY A 61 -1.48 -36.67 26.33
CA GLY A 61 -0.71 -35.66 27.07
C GLY A 61 -1.51 -34.94 28.16
N VAL A 62 -0.86 -34.02 28.87
CA VAL A 62 -1.50 -33.17 29.89
C VAL A 62 -2.35 -32.10 29.18
N PRO A 63 -3.67 -32.01 29.46
CA PRO A 63 -4.51 -30.97 28.90
C PRO A 63 -4.04 -29.59 29.38
N GLU A 64 -3.79 -28.69 28.43
CA GLU A 64 -3.49 -27.28 28.68
C GLU A 64 -4.66 -26.44 28.15
N GLU A 65 -5.01 -25.37 28.86
CA GLU A 65 -6.10 -24.48 28.44
C GLU A 65 -5.64 -23.54 27.33
N LEU A 66 -6.48 -23.40 26.31
CA LEU A 66 -6.19 -22.61 25.12
C LEU A 66 -6.27 -21.12 25.45
N GLN A 67 -5.12 -20.48 25.63
CA GLN A 67 -5.05 -19.04 25.89
C GLN A 67 -5.35 -18.25 24.61
N ASN A 68 -6.17 -17.20 24.67
CA ASN A 68 -6.38 -16.28 23.54
C ASN A 68 -5.59 -14.98 23.73
N SER A 69 -5.19 -14.36 22.62
CA SER A 69 -4.60 -13.01 22.62
C SER A 69 -5.47 -12.06 21.82
N VAL A 70 -5.47 -10.78 22.22
CA VAL A 70 -6.28 -9.72 21.59
C VAL A 70 -5.33 -8.69 20.99
N GLN A 71 -5.45 -8.47 19.69
CA GLN A 71 -4.80 -7.35 19.00
C GLN A 71 -5.79 -6.19 18.91
N GLU A 72 -5.48 -5.05 19.53
CA GLU A 72 -6.27 -3.83 19.46
C GLU A 72 -5.75 -2.90 18.36
N MET A 73 -6.58 -2.64 17.35
CA MET A 73 -6.23 -1.81 16.19
C MET A 73 -7.06 -0.53 16.22
N LYS A 74 -6.48 0.57 16.73
CA LYS A 74 -7.14 1.88 16.84
C LYS A 74 -6.81 2.78 15.64
N VAL A 75 -7.82 3.39 15.04
CA VAL A 75 -7.66 4.37 13.95
C VAL A 75 -7.02 5.65 14.48
N LYS A 76 -5.86 6.02 13.95
CA LYS A 76 -5.08 7.19 14.37
C LYS A 76 -5.10 8.32 13.35
N ARG A 77 -5.27 8.06 12.05
CA ARG A 77 -5.24 9.11 11.03
C ARG A 77 -6.62 9.72 10.81
N ASP A 78 -6.69 11.01 11.07
CA ASP A 78 -7.81 11.89 10.74
C ASP A 78 -7.23 13.10 10.01
N ARG A 79 -7.49 13.18 8.71
CA ARG A 79 -6.88 14.17 7.82
C ARG A 79 -7.97 15.01 7.18
N ALA A 80 -7.69 16.29 7.00
CA ALA A 80 -8.60 17.20 6.34
C ALA A 80 -7.85 18.16 5.42
N PHE A 81 -8.56 18.66 4.40
CA PHE A 81 -8.11 19.73 3.54
C PHE A 81 -9.25 20.73 3.35
N THR A 82 -8.89 21.97 3.08
CA THR A 82 -9.84 23.03 2.76
C THR A 82 -9.20 23.98 1.75
N PHE A 83 -9.96 24.40 0.74
CA PHE A 83 -9.54 25.44 -0.19
C PHE A 83 -10.74 26.25 -0.68
N THR A 84 -10.47 27.50 -1.03
CA THR A 84 -11.47 28.45 -1.53
C THR A 84 -11.19 28.81 -2.98
N ILE A 85 -12.25 28.94 -3.77
CA ILE A 85 -12.22 29.43 -5.14
C ILE A 85 -13.04 30.72 -5.17
N ASP A 86 -12.39 31.86 -5.37
CA ASP A 86 -13.08 33.14 -5.51
C ASP A 86 -13.86 33.22 -6.83
N ASN A 87 -15.04 33.85 -6.81
CA ASN A 87 -15.88 33.98 -8.01
C ASN A 87 -15.23 34.82 -9.11
N LYS A 88 -14.41 35.83 -8.77
CA LYS A 88 -13.63 36.58 -9.77
C LYS A 88 -12.68 35.65 -10.49
N SER A 89 -11.93 34.82 -9.75
CA SER A 89 -11.02 33.84 -10.33
C SER A 89 -11.76 32.78 -11.16
N LYS A 90 -12.95 32.35 -10.74
CA LYS A 90 -13.77 31.40 -11.50
C LYS A 90 -14.25 31.98 -12.84
N GLN A 91 -14.66 33.25 -12.86
CA GLN A 91 -15.09 33.95 -14.07
C GLN A 91 -13.92 34.26 -15.01
N ASP A 92 -12.81 34.77 -14.46
CA ASP A 92 -11.61 35.13 -15.22
C ASP A 92 -10.89 33.90 -15.81
N THR A 93 -11.17 32.70 -15.31
CA THR A 93 -10.63 31.42 -15.81
C THR A 93 -11.61 30.59 -16.65
N MET A 94 -12.75 31.15 -17.06
CA MET A 94 -13.73 30.49 -17.95
C MET A 94 -14.16 29.08 -17.48
N GLY A 95 -14.30 28.86 -16.16
CA GLY A 95 -14.73 27.56 -15.61
C GLY A 95 -13.63 26.50 -15.51
N VAL A 96 -12.36 26.85 -15.76
CA VAL A 96 -11.22 25.95 -15.53
C VAL A 96 -11.02 25.66 -14.03
N MET A 97 -11.34 26.63 -13.17
CA MET A 97 -11.37 26.47 -11.72
C MET A 97 -12.73 25.99 -11.20
N GLU A 98 -13.34 24.99 -11.84
CA GLU A 98 -14.54 24.35 -11.29
C GLU A 98 -14.22 23.56 -10.03
N ALA A 99 -15.04 23.75 -8.99
CA ALA A 99 -14.86 23.14 -7.67
C ALA A 99 -14.76 21.61 -7.75
N GLY A 100 -15.58 20.96 -8.58
CA GLY A 100 -15.53 19.50 -8.77
C GLY A 100 -14.21 19.02 -9.40
N LYS A 101 -13.68 19.72 -10.39
CA LYS A 101 -12.39 19.37 -11.03
C LYS A 101 -11.20 19.69 -10.11
N ALA A 102 -11.30 20.74 -9.29
CA ALA A 102 -10.29 21.03 -8.28
C ALA A 102 -10.31 19.97 -7.16
N LEU A 103 -11.49 19.53 -6.73
CA LEU A 103 -11.65 18.44 -5.76
C LEU A 103 -11.08 17.12 -6.30
N ALA A 104 -11.39 16.75 -7.54
CA ALA A 104 -10.84 15.55 -8.17
C ALA A 104 -9.30 15.58 -8.21
N ARG A 105 -8.71 16.73 -8.60
CA ARG A 105 -7.25 16.93 -8.56
C ARG A 105 -6.69 16.79 -7.15
N GLN A 106 -7.34 17.37 -6.14
CA GLN A 106 -6.91 17.24 -4.75
C GLN A 106 -6.94 15.76 -4.28
N ILE A 107 -7.96 15.02 -4.69
CA ILE A 107 -8.07 13.60 -4.36
C ILE A 107 -6.95 12.80 -5.03
N ASP A 108 -6.78 12.96 -6.34
CA ASP A 108 -5.81 12.20 -7.13
C ASP A 108 -4.35 12.55 -6.82
N GLU A 109 -4.04 13.82 -6.58
CA GLU A 109 -2.66 14.31 -6.43
C GLU A 109 -2.16 14.37 -4.98
N VAL A 110 -3.06 14.41 -4.00
CA VAL A 110 -2.68 14.60 -2.58
C VAL A 110 -3.24 13.49 -1.71
N VAL A 111 -4.55 13.25 -1.76
CA VAL A 111 -5.20 12.28 -0.86
C VAL A 111 -4.73 10.86 -1.15
N VAL A 112 -4.84 10.41 -2.39
CA VAL A 112 -4.47 9.04 -2.78
C VAL A 112 -2.98 8.76 -2.49
N PRO A 113 -2.04 9.63 -2.88
CA PRO A 113 -0.63 9.45 -2.56
C PRO A 113 -0.34 9.40 -1.05
N GLU A 114 -0.99 10.26 -0.25
CA GLU A 114 -0.80 10.28 1.19
C GLU A 114 -1.24 8.95 1.84
N VAL A 115 -2.39 8.42 1.42
CA VAL A 115 -2.91 7.14 1.90
C VAL A 115 -1.98 5.99 1.49
N ASP A 116 -1.50 5.97 0.24
CA ASP A 116 -0.57 4.95 -0.26
C ASP A 116 0.78 4.97 0.49
N ILE A 117 1.39 6.15 0.66
CA ILE A 117 2.63 6.33 1.44
C ILE A 117 2.46 5.78 2.86
N TYR A 118 1.35 6.14 3.50
CA TYR A 118 1.08 5.69 4.87
C TYR A 118 0.91 4.18 4.96
N ARG A 119 0.14 3.57 4.05
CA ARG A 119 -0.05 2.12 3.99
C ARG A 119 1.27 1.39 3.78
N PHE A 120 2.08 1.82 2.82
CA PHE A 120 3.39 1.20 2.56
C PHE A 120 4.35 1.35 3.75
N ALA A 121 4.33 2.50 4.44
CA ALA A 121 5.12 2.69 5.65
C ALA A 121 4.73 1.72 6.77
N VAL A 122 3.41 1.54 7.01
CA VAL A 122 2.93 0.59 8.03
C VAL A 122 3.27 -0.86 7.66
N ILE A 123 3.08 -1.24 6.40
CA ILE A 123 3.42 -2.59 5.91
C ILE A 123 4.91 -2.87 6.11
N CYS A 124 5.78 -1.94 5.68
CA CYS A 124 7.22 -2.14 5.78
C CYS A 124 7.74 -2.11 7.22
N ALA A 125 7.11 -1.31 8.09
CA ALA A 125 7.50 -1.22 9.50
C ALA A 125 7.14 -2.47 10.30
N ASN A 126 6.06 -3.17 9.92
CA ASN A 126 5.56 -4.37 10.62
C ASN A 126 5.82 -5.65 9.83
N ALA A 127 6.84 -5.66 8.96
CA ALA A 127 7.21 -6.84 8.20
C ALA A 127 7.77 -7.94 9.13
N GLY A 128 7.37 -9.20 8.88
CA GLY A 128 7.89 -10.34 9.64
C GLY A 128 9.32 -10.69 9.29
N THR A 129 9.73 -10.46 8.03
CA THR A 129 11.10 -10.66 7.57
C THR A 129 11.64 -9.41 6.88
N THR A 130 12.82 -8.97 7.29
CA THR A 130 13.53 -7.86 6.66
C THR A 130 14.95 -8.27 6.30
N ALA A 131 15.31 -8.18 5.02
CA ALA A 131 16.68 -8.33 4.56
C ALA A 131 17.28 -6.96 4.26
N THR A 132 18.59 -6.82 4.46
CA THR A 132 19.34 -5.60 4.13
C THR A 132 20.56 -6.00 3.33
N ALA A 133 20.55 -5.66 2.04
CA ALA A 133 21.68 -5.92 1.16
C ALA A 133 21.65 -4.95 -0.03
N PRO A 134 22.82 -4.51 -0.55
CA PRO A 134 22.85 -3.67 -1.73
C PRO A 134 22.35 -4.44 -2.94
N ILE A 135 21.47 -3.81 -3.73
CA ILE A 135 20.97 -4.40 -4.97
C ILE A 135 21.79 -3.87 -6.15
N THR A 136 22.37 -4.81 -6.89
CA THR A 136 23.14 -4.58 -8.10
C THR A 136 22.50 -5.35 -9.26
N LYS A 137 22.97 -5.09 -10.48
CA LYS A 137 22.57 -5.81 -11.68
C LYS A 137 22.86 -7.32 -11.60
N ASP A 138 23.76 -7.77 -10.74
CA ASP A 138 24.19 -9.18 -10.71
C ASP A 138 23.42 -10.00 -9.66
N ASN A 139 22.70 -9.35 -8.73
CA ASN A 139 22.03 -10.02 -7.61
C ASN A 139 20.53 -9.70 -7.49
N ALA A 140 19.97 -8.81 -8.33
CA ALA A 140 18.59 -8.34 -8.19
C ALA A 140 17.58 -9.49 -8.34
N TYR A 141 17.85 -10.43 -9.25
CA TYR A 141 16.98 -11.60 -9.44
C TYR A 141 17.10 -12.61 -8.29
N GLU A 142 18.32 -12.90 -7.83
CA GLU A 142 18.58 -13.80 -6.71
C GLU A 142 17.93 -13.30 -5.42
N ALA A 143 18.08 -12.00 -5.10
CA ALA A 143 17.46 -11.39 -3.93
C ALA A 143 15.92 -11.46 -3.97
N PHE A 144 15.31 -11.43 -5.16
CA PHE A 144 13.87 -11.63 -5.31
C PHE A 144 13.48 -13.09 -5.06
N LEU A 145 14.26 -14.05 -5.57
CA LEU A 145 14.02 -15.48 -5.33
C LEU A 145 14.21 -15.88 -3.86
N ASP A 146 15.18 -15.30 -3.17
CA ASP A 146 15.36 -15.50 -1.73
C ASP A 146 14.14 -15.02 -0.95
N ALA A 147 13.57 -13.87 -1.35
CA ALA A 147 12.34 -13.34 -0.77
C ALA A 147 11.16 -14.30 -1.00
N THR A 148 10.98 -14.81 -2.21
CA THR A 148 9.88 -15.75 -2.52
C THR A 148 10.03 -17.09 -1.82
N THR A 149 11.27 -17.58 -1.69
CA THR A 149 11.61 -18.84 -1.01
C THR A 149 11.33 -18.71 0.48
N THR A 150 11.77 -17.62 1.10
CA THR A 150 11.50 -17.33 2.52
C THR A 150 10.00 -17.29 2.83
N LEU A 151 9.20 -16.64 1.97
CA LEU A 151 7.74 -16.62 2.13
C LEU A 151 7.11 -18.01 1.97
N THR A 152 7.66 -18.84 1.09
CA THR A 152 7.18 -20.22 0.87
C THR A 152 7.51 -21.13 2.05
N ASP A 153 8.71 -21.01 2.64
CA ASP A 153 9.10 -21.72 3.85
C ASP A 153 8.21 -21.33 5.05
N LEU A 154 7.76 -20.08 5.09
CA LEU A 154 6.79 -19.57 6.07
C LEU A 154 5.33 -19.97 5.75
N LYS A 155 5.10 -20.83 4.76
CA LYS A 155 3.79 -21.36 4.33
C LYS A 155 2.80 -20.30 3.90
N VAL A 156 3.29 -19.14 3.43
CA VAL A 156 2.44 -18.08 2.88
C VAL A 156 1.88 -18.56 1.54
N PRO A 157 0.58 -18.41 1.24
CA PRO A 157 0.02 -18.81 -0.04
C PRO A 157 0.74 -18.16 -1.23
N LEU A 158 0.94 -18.92 -2.31
CA LEU A 158 1.57 -18.45 -3.55
C LEU A 158 0.64 -17.50 -4.32
N VAL A 159 -0.65 -17.84 -4.38
CA VAL A 159 -1.66 -17.06 -5.07
C VAL A 159 -1.97 -15.79 -4.28
N GLY A 160 -1.96 -14.64 -4.94
CA GLY A 160 -2.31 -13.36 -4.33
C GLY A 160 -1.13 -12.61 -3.71
N ARG A 161 0.10 -13.12 -3.82
CA ARG A 161 1.31 -12.34 -3.51
C ARG A 161 1.41 -11.17 -4.49
N VAL A 162 1.79 -10.00 -4.00
CA VAL A 162 2.03 -8.80 -4.82
C VAL A 162 3.36 -8.19 -4.41
N ALA A 163 4.20 -7.88 -5.40
CA ALA A 163 5.48 -7.26 -5.19
C ALA A 163 5.44 -5.78 -5.58
N TYR A 164 5.84 -4.91 -4.66
CA TYR A 164 5.95 -3.48 -4.88
C TYR A 164 7.42 -3.12 -4.94
N ILE A 165 7.81 -2.50 -6.06
CA ILE A 165 9.21 -2.27 -6.38
C ILE A 165 9.49 -0.80 -6.66
N GLY A 166 10.64 -0.33 -6.19
CA GLY A 166 11.16 0.98 -6.54
C GLY A 166 11.67 1.03 -7.97
N ALA A 167 11.77 2.24 -8.53
CA ALA A 167 12.27 2.44 -9.89
C ALA A 167 13.73 1.95 -10.07
N ASN A 168 14.55 2.03 -9.02
CA ASN A 168 15.93 1.55 -9.04
C ASN A 168 15.98 0.02 -9.16
N PHE A 169 15.28 -0.70 -8.28
CA PHE A 169 15.13 -2.15 -8.38
C PHE A 169 14.63 -2.60 -9.76
N TYR A 170 13.60 -1.94 -10.29
CA TYR A 170 13.06 -2.24 -11.62
C TYR A 170 14.08 -2.06 -12.75
N LYS A 171 15.01 -1.12 -12.61
CA LYS A 171 16.14 -0.97 -13.54
C LYS A 171 17.14 -2.10 -13.38
N GLN A 172 17.53 -2.44 -12.15
CA GLN A 172 18.54 -3.47 -11.89
C GLN A 172 18.08 -4.85 -12.36
N ILE A 173 16.82 -5.21 -12.11
CA ILE A 173 16.29 -6.52 -12.52
C ILE A 173 16.25 -6.71 -14.03
N ARG A 174 16.05 -5.63 -14.80
CA ARG A 174 16.12 -5.66 -16.26
C ARG A 174 17.54 -5.74 -16.81
N LEU A 175 18.53 -5.30 -16.03
CA LEU A 175 19.94 -5.39 -16.38
C LEU A 175 20.56 -6.74 -15.96
N ASP A 176 19.82 -7.53 -15.19
CA ASP A 176 20.32 -8.79 -14.64
C ASP A 176 20.40 -9.87 -15.73
N PRO A 177 21.62 -10.37 -16.03
CA PRO A 177 21.81 -11.38 -17.07
C PRO A 177 21.13 -12.71 -16.73
N SER A 178 20.93 -13.02 -15.44
CA SER A 178 20.20 -14.23 -15.00
C SER A 178 18.72 -14.11 -15.31
N PHE A 179 18.14 -12.92 -15.13
CA PHE A 179 16.76 -12.64 -15.52
C PHE A 179 16.58 -12.70 -17.05
N ILE A 180 17.51 -12.12 -17.82
CA ILE A 180 17.45 -12.15 -19.29
C ILE A 180 17.53 -13.60 -19.81
N LYS A 181 18.45 -14.42 -19.30
CA LYS A 181 18.56 -15.83 -19.72
C LYS A 181 17.35 -16.67 -19.33
N ALA A 182 16.77 -16.45 -18.15
CA ALA A 182 15.54 -17.12 -17.73
C ALA A 182 14.34 -16.67 -18.59
N SER A 183 14.30 -15.39 -18.99
CA SER A 183 13.28 -14.83 -19.88
C SER A 183 13.46 -15.25 -21.34
N ASP A 184 14.67 -15.50 -21.83
CA ASP A 184 14.91 -16.00 -23.20
C ASP A 184 14.32 -17.40 -23.42
N ILE A 185 14.17 -18.19 -22.35
CA ILE A 185 13.46 -19.48 -22.36
C ILE A 185 11.92 -19.26 -22.33
N ALA A 186 11.45 -18.10 -21.88
CA ALA A 186 10.05 -17.69 -21.80
C ALA A 186 9.74 -16.55 -22.82
N GLN A 187 9.67 -16.91 -24.10
CA GLN A 187 9.73 -16.01 -25.26
C GLN A 187 8.64 -14.95 -25.46
N ASP A 188 7.72 -14.71 -24.52
CA ASP A 188 6.62 -13.73 -24.72
C ASP A 188 6.79 -12.39 -23.95
N ALA A 189 7.64 -12.31 -22.93
CA ALA A 189 7.78 -11.10 -22.10
C ALA A 189 8.82 -10.09 -22.63
N LEU A 190 9.79 -10.55 -23.43
CA LEU A 190 10.91 -9.75 -23.94
C LEU A 190 10.48 -8.71 -24.98
N MET A 191 9.46 -8.98 -25.80
CA MET A 191 9.06 -8.10 -26.91
C MET A 191 8.47 -6.75 -26.50
N LYS A 192 8.03 -6.59 -25.23
CA LYS A 192 7.48 -5.30 -24.72
C LYS A 192 8.35 -4.65 -23.66
N GLY A 193 9.44 -5.30 -23.26
CA GLY A 193 10.32 -4.87 -22.16
C GLY A 193 9.61 -4.74 -20.80
N GLN A 194 8.31 -4.99 -20.68
CA GLN A 194 7.55 -4.84 -19.44
C GLN A 194 7.67 -6.12 -18.61
N VAL A 195 8.32 -6.02 -17.45
CA VAL A 195 8.28 -7.10 -16.46
C VAL A 195 6.98 -6.93 -15.68
N GLY A 196 5.92 -7.58 -16.15
CA GLY A 196 4.60 -7.55 -15.49
C GLY A 196 4.52 -8.45 -14.26
N GLN A 197 5.31 -9.54 -14.25
CA GLN A 197 5.34 -10.52 -13.17
C GLN A 197 6.67 -11.29 -13.16
N ILE A 198 7.09 -11.74 -11.98
CA ILE A 198 8.20 -12.70 -11.80
C ILE A 198 7.67 -13.86 -10.96
N ASP A 199 7.84 -15.08 -11.46
CA ASP A 199 7.40 -16.31 -10.77
C ASP A 199 5.90 -16.28 -10.38
N GLY A 200 5.06 -15.74 -11.27
CA GLY A 200 3.62 -15.57 -11.03
C GLY A 200 3.24 -14.45 -10.04
N ILE A 201 4.22 -13.72 -9.51
CA ILE A 201 4.00 -12.56 -8.63
C ILE A 201 3.97 -11.28 -9.48
N PRO A 202 2.85 -10.54 -9.53
CA PRO A 202 2.77 -9.26 -10.23
C PRO A 202 3.70 -8.22 -9.59
N LEU A 203 4.45 -7.51 -10.44
CA LEU A 203 5.33 -6.42 -10.04
C LEU A 203 4.66 -5.07 -10.28
N ILE A 204 4.47 -4.30 -9.22
CA ILE A 204 3.92 -2.95 -9.27
C ILE A 204 5.05 -1.95 -9.06
N THR A 205 5.35 -1.16 -10.10
CA THR A 205 6.36 -0.11 -10.02
C THR A 205 5.83 1.13 -9.31
N VAL A 206 6.42 1.41 -8.17
CA VAL A 206 6.06 2.52 -7.29
C VAL A 206 7.13 3.62 -7.41
N PRO A 207 6.74 4.91 -7.49
CA PRO A 207 7.71 6.00 -7.40
C PRO A 207 8.49 5.91 -6.09
N SER A 208 9.79 6.21 -6.12
CA SER A 208 10.62 6.15 -4.90
C SER A 208 10.13 7.08 -3.78
N SER A 209 9.36 8.13 -4.11
CA SER A 209 8.72 9.01 -3.13
C SER A 209 7.61 8.35 -2.31
N TYR A 210 7.04 7.23 -2.79
CA TYR A 210 5.96 6.52 -2.12
C TYR A 210 6.49 5.40 -1.22
N LEU A 211 7.69 4.91 -1.48
CA LEU A 211 8.34 3.89 -0.67
C LEU A 211 8.99 4.54 0.56
N PRO A 212 9.00 3.84 1.71
CA PRO A 212 9.76 4.28 2.87
C PRO A 212 11.26 4.39 2.55
N ALA A 213 11.97 5.24 3.29
CA ALA A 213 13.40 5.43 3.11
C ALA A 213 14.16 4.08 3.19
N ASN A 214 15.13 3.91 2.29
CA ASN A 214 15.97 2.72 2.16
C ASN A 214 15.22 1.42 1.82
N VAL A 215 13.96 1.46 1.37
CA VAL A 215 13.27 0.27 0.86
C VAL A 215 13.40 0.20 -0.67
N GLU A 216 13.98 -0.88 -1.18
CA GLU A 216 14.11 -1.10 -2.63
C GLU A 216 12.89 -1.86 -3.17
N PHE A 217 12.45 -2.88 -2.45
CA PHE A 217 11.20 -3.60 -2.74
C PHE A 217 10.62 -4.27 -1.50
N PHE A 218 9.34 -4.60 -1.57
CA PHE A 218 8.71 -5.49 -0.62
C PHE A 218 7.67 -6.39 -1.31
N ILE A 219 7.49 -7.59 -0.77
CA ILE A 219 6.46 -8.54 -1.20
C ILE A 219 5.46 -8.67 -0.05
N THR A 220 4.18 -8.58 -0.37
CA THR A 220 3.09 -8.70 0.60
C THR A 220 1.97 -9.56 0.06
N HIS A 221 1.13 -10.07 0.95
CA HIS A 221 -0.14 -10.70 0.61
C HIS A 221 -1.28 -9.87 1.22
N PRO A 222 -2.39 -9.60 0.48
CA PRO A 222 -3.54 -8.84 0.99
C PRO A 222 -4.06 -9.28 2.36
N MET A 223 -3.98 -10.58 2.69
CA MET A 223 -4.43 -11.12 3.97
C MET A 223 -3.64 -10.64 5.18
N ALA A 224 -2.44 -10.10 4.98
CA ALA A 224 -1.53 -9.68 6.04
C ALA A 224 -1.92 -8.31 6.60
N THR A 225 -2.44 -7.43 5.74
CA THR A 225 -2.70 -6.03 6.07
C THR A 225 -4.15 -5.68 5.81
N VAL A 226 -4.82 -5.16 6.83
CA VAL A 226 -6.14 -4.54 6.69
C VAL A 226 -5.96 -3.02 6.63
N ALA A 227 -6.66 -2.33 5.74
CA ALA A 227 -6.56 -0.87 5.64
C ALA A 227 -7.94 -0.21 5.57
N PRO A 228 -8.66 -0.16 6.71
CA PRO A 228 -10.04 0.24 6.70
C PRO A 228 -10.15 1.78 6.60
N ILE A 229 -11.10 2.24 5.79
CA ILE A 229 -11.45 3.67 5.65
C ILE A 229 -12.79 3.87 6.34
N LYS A 230 -12.82 4.73 7.36
CA LYS A 230 -14.00 4.91 8.21
C LYS A 230 -14.92 6.02 7.74
N LEU A 231 -14.33 7.14 7.34
CA LEU A 231 -15.05 8.32 6.93
C LEU A 231 -14.34 8.90 5.72
N THR A 232 -15.11 9.18 4.70
CA THR A 232 -14.69 9.99 3.56
C THR A 232 -15.84 10.94 3.30
N ASP A 233 -15.67 12.19 3.71
CA ASP A 233 -16.68 13.22 3.56
C ASP A 233 -16.10 14.39 2.78
N TYR A 234 -16.82 14.85 1.76
CA TYR A 234 -16.44 15.94 0.88
C TYR A 234 -17.61 16.89 0.75
N VAL A 235 -17.45 18.12 1.21
CA VAL A 235 -18.50 19.14 1.23
C VAL A 235 -18.05 20.32 0.39
N THR A 236 -18.98 20.83 -0.41
CA THR A 236 -18.79 22.05 -1.20
C THR A 236 -19.85 23.06 -0.78
N HIS A 237 -19.41 24.25 -0.36
CA HIS A 237 -20.26 25.35 0.02
C HIS A 237 -20.18 26.45 -1.03
N GLU A 238 -21.33 26.89 -1.55
CA GLU A 238 -21.42 28.07 -2.41
C GLU A 238 -21.72 29.30 -1.58
N ASN A 239 -20.91 30.35 -1.75
CA ASN A 239 -20.98 31.64 -1.06
C ASN A 239 -21.16 31.54 0.46
N PRO A 240 -20.26 30.84 1.18
CA PRO A 240 -20.33 30.80 2.64
C PRO A 240 -20.07 32.20 3.23
N PRO A 241 -20.52 32.47 4.47
CA PRO A 241 -20.31 33.76 5.11
C PRO A 241 -18.84 34.20 5.08
N GLY A 242 -18.57 35.37 4.50
CA GLY A 242 -17.22 35.94 4.40
C GLY A 242 -16.43 35.59 3.14
N ILE A 243 -16.96 34.75 2.22
CA ILE A 243 -16.29 34.40 0.96
C ILE A 243 -17.27 34.59 -0.21
N ASN A 244 -16.87 35.36 -1.22
CA ASN A 244 -17.60 35.46 -2.50
C ASN A 244 -17.04 34.42 -3.48
N GLY A 245 -17.51 33.18 -3.38
CA GLY A 245 -16.89 32.05 -4.07
C GLY A 245 -17.36 30.70 -3.59
N THR A 246 -16.62 29.65 -3.93
CA THR A 246 -16.88 28.27 -3.50
C THR A 246 -15.83 27.83 -2.48
N LEU A 247 -16.26 27.31 -1.34
CA LEU A 247 -15.40 26.66 -0.34
C LEU A 247 -15.53 25.14 -0.50
N VAL A 248 -14.41 24.44 -0.60
CA VAL A 248 -14.36 22.98 -0.70
C VAL A 248 -13.62 22.44 0.51
N GLU A 249 -14.24 21.50 1.21
CA GLU A 249 -13.70 20.86 2.40
C GLU A 249 -13.75 19.35 2.25
N GLY A 250 -12.72 18.66 2.74
CA GLY A 250 -12.69 17.21 2.76
C GLY A 250 -12.11 16.71 4.07
N ARG A 251 -12.69 15.63 4.60
CA ARG A 251 -12.18 14.91 5.78
C ARG A 251 -12.16 13.42 5.52
N ILE A 252 -11.03 12.79 5.84
CA ILE A 252 -10.80 11.37 5.60
C ILE A 252 -10.18 10.75 6.85
N ARG A 253 -10.85 9.73 7.39
CA ARG A 253 -10.37 8.91 8.49
C ARG A 253 -10.01 7.53 7.98
N TYR A 254 -8.73 7.18 8.06
CA TYR A 254 -8.21 5.92 7.53
C TYR A 254 -7.12 5.36 8.44
N ASP A 255 -6.84 4.07 8.34
CA ASP A 255 -5.63 3.51 8.93
C ASP A 255 -5.18 2.26 8.15
N ALA A 256 -4.05 1.70 8.54
CA ALA A 256 -3.56 0.41 8.09
C ALA A 256 -3.03 -0.38 9.29
N PHE A 257 -3.30 -1.68 9.32
CA PHE A 257 -2.86 -2.57 10.38
C PHE A 257 -2.39 -3.90 9.80
N VAL A 258 -1.27 -4.39 10.32
CA VAL A 258 -0.75 -5.73 10.00
C VAL A 258 -1.17 -6.69 11.11
N PHE A 259 -1.69 -7.86 10.75
CA PHE A 259 -2.02 -8.89 11.74
C PHE A 259 -0.76 -9.54 12.30
N GLU A 260 -0.68 -9.70 13.62
CA GLU A 260 0.51 -10.24 14.29
C GLU A 260 0.88 -11.64 13.80
N ASN A 261 -0.12 -12.52 13.60
CA ASN A 261 0.09 -13.88 13.10
C ASN A 261 0.40 -13.96 11.61
N LYS A 262 0.13 -12.89 10.83
CA LYS A 262 0.30 -12.87 9.38
C LYS A 262 1.39 -11.90 8.90
N LYS A 263 2.10 -11.23 9.81
CA LYS A 263 3.23 -10.34 9.48
C LYS A 263 4.33 -11.04 8.68
N ASN A 264 4.48 -12.35 8.86
CA ASN A 264 5.40 -13.22 8.12
C ASN A 264 5.08 -13.33 6.63
N ALA A 265 3.88 -12.91 6.19
CA ALA A 265 3.52 -12.79 4.78
C ALA A 265 4.03 -11.49 4.12
N ILE A 266 4.77 -10.67 4.87
CA ILE A 266 5.41 -9.46 4.38
C ILE A 266 6.94 -9.64 4.46
N TYR A 267 7.58 -9.50 3.31
CA TYR A 267 9.03 -9.48 3.18
C TYR A 267 9.47 -8.10 2.68
N VAL A 268 10.45 -7.49 3.34
CA VAL A 268 10.99 -6.19 2.92
C VAL A 268 12.48 -6.33 2.66
N HIS A 269 12.91 -5.81 1.51
CA HIS A 269 14.32 -5.66 1.19
C HIS A 269 14.75 -4.21 1.30
N LYS A 270 15.69 -3.96 2.19
CA LYS A 270 16.28 -2.64 2.41
C LYS A 270 17.63 -2.52 1.71
N ASN A 271 17.90 -1.32 1.21
CA ASN A 271 19.24 -0.95 0.78
C ASN A 271 20.14 -0.79 2.02
N ALA A 272 21.41 -1.18 1.89
CA ALA A 272 22.40 -1.11 2.95
C ALA A 272 22.97 0.31 3.13
#